data_AF-A0A958BC90-F1
#
_entry.id   AF-A0A958BC90-F1
#
_cell.length_a   1.000
_cell.length_b   1.000
_cell.length_c   1.000
_cell.angle_alpha   90.00
_cell.angle_beta   90.00
_cell.angle_gamma   90.00
#
_symmetry.space_group_name_H-M   'P 1'
#
loop_
_entity.id
_entity.type
_entity.pdbx_description
1 polymer ?
#
loop_
_entity_poly.entity_id
_entity_poly.type
_entity_poly.pdbx_seq_one_letter_code
_entity_poly.pdbx_strand_id
1 'polypeptide(L)' 'ELLFEPDIPPKVAINEAVELAKMFGGESSPRFVNGVLGSLVSRDRAKIRQALNVPA' A
#
# COMPACT_ATOMS: atom_id res chain seq x y z
N GLU A 1 0.08 1.89 8.13
CA GLU A 1 -0.07 0.45 7.82
C GLU A 1 1.15 -0.18 7.12
N LEU A 2 1.23 -0.30 5.78
CA LEU A 2 2.23 -1.15 5.10
C LEU A 2 3.70 -1.04 5.58
N LEU A 3 4.15 0.16 5.96
CA LEU A 3 5.52 0.42 6.39
C LEU A 3 5.71 0.46 7.90
N PHE A 4 4.66 0.61 8.71
CA PHE A 4 4.76 0.92 10.14
C PHE A 4 4.03 -0.08 11.04
N GLU A 5 3.11 -0.87 10.48
CA GLU A 5 2.29 -1.83 11.22
C GLU A 5 2.59 -3.23 10.68
N PRO A 6 3.64 -3.90 11.20
CA PRO A 6 4.09 -5.20 10.68
C PRO A 6 3.07 -6.32 10.88
N ASP A 7 2.16 -6.16 11.84
CA ASP A 7 1.12 -7.14 12.18
C ASP A 7 -0.04 -7.15 11.18
N ILE A 8 -0.17 -6.12 10.35
CA ILE A 8 -1.20 -6.06 9.31
C ILE A 8 -0.65 -6.70 8.03
N PRO A 9 -1.28 -7.78 7.52
CA PRO A 9 -0.85 -8.38 6.28
C PRO A 9 -0.96 -7.38 5.12
N PRO A 10 0.07 -7.23 4.26
CA PRO A 10 0.05 -6.23 3.19
C PRO A 10 -1.16 -6.31 2.26
N LYS A 11 -1.66 -7.52 2.00
CA LYS A 11 -2.86 -7.74 1.18
C LYS A 11 -4.12 -7.12 1.79
N VAL A 12 -4.25 -7.14 3.13
CA VAL A 12 -5.40 -6.57 3.84
C VAL A 12 -5.39 -5.05 3.69
N ALA A 13 -4.28 -4.40 4.03
CA ALA A 13 -4.12 -2.94 3.88
C ALA A 13 -4.34 -2.47 2.43
N ILE A 14 -3.85 -3.23 1.44
CA ILE A 14 -4.09 -2.91 0.02
C ILE A 14 -5.57 -3.03 -0.34
N ASN A 15 -6.25 -4.11 0.06
CA ASN A 15 -7.67 -4.28 -0.21
C ASN A 15 -8.51 -3.15 0.40
N GLU A 16 -8.24 -2.76 1.64
CA GLU A 16 -8.94 -1.66 2.30
C GLU A 16 -8.72 -0.33 1.57
N ALA A 17 -7.48 -0.02 1.17
CA ALA A 17 -7.18 1.15 0.36
C ALA A 17 -7.92 1.14 -1.00
N VAL A 18 -8.07 -0.03 -1.63
CA VAL A 18 -8.81 -0.18 -2.88
C VAL A 18 -10.31 0.01 -2.68
N GLU A 19 -10.90 -0.52 -1.59
CA GLU A 19 -12.32 -0.30 -1.28
C GLU A 19 -12.60 1.19 -0.97
N LEU A 20 -11.72 1.87 -0.24
CA LEU A 20 -11.82 3.32 -0.05
C LEU A 20 -11.75 4.08 -1.38
N ALA A 21 -10.87 3.67 -2.29
CA ALA A 21 -10.77 4.28 -3.62
C ALA A 21 -12.02 4.06 -4.48
N LYS A 22 -12.75 2.95 -4.29
CA LYS A 22 -14.05 2.72 -4.95
C LYS A 22 -15.14 3.62 -4.39
N MET A 23 -15.15 3.83 -3.07
CA MET A 23 -16.20 4.63 -2.40
C MET A 23 -16.02 6.13 -2.61
N PHE A 24 -14.77 6.61 -2.67
CA PHE A 24 -14.48 8.05 -2.62
C PHE A 24 -13.70 8.57 -3.84
N GLY A 25 -13.24 7.71 -4.74
CA GLY A 25 -12.48 8.09 -5.93
C GLY A 25 -13.31 8.10 -7.22
N GLY A 26 -12.67 8.49 -8.33
CA GLY A 26 -13.21 8.30 -9.68
C GLY A 26 -13.00 6.88 -10.20
N GLU A 27 -13.60 6.54 -11.34
CA GLU A 27 -13.63 5.17 -11.92
C GLU A 27 -12.25 4.49 -12.05
N SER A 28 -11.19 5.26 -12.32
CA SER A 28 -9.83 4.74 -12.48
C SER A 28 -9.08 4.53 -11.15
N SER A 29 -9.56 5.11 -10.05
CA SER A 29 -8.87 5.17 -8.76
C SER A 29 -8.62 3.78 -8.16
N PRO A 30 -9.58 2.83 -8.13
CA PRO A 30 -9.35 1.50 -7.56
C PRO A 30 -8.20 0.75 -8.26
N ARG A 31 -8.15 0.83 -9.59
CA ARG A 31 -7.09 0.20 -10.39
C ARG A 31 -5.75 0.88 -10.16
N PHE A 32 -5.73 2.21 -10.09
CA PHE A 32 -4.52 2.98 -9.83
C PHE A 32 -3.92 2.65 -8.45
N VAL A 33 -4.72 2.70 -7.40
CA VAL A 33 -4.30 2.39 -6.03
C VAL A 33 -3.78 0.96 -5.93
N ASN A 34 -4.50 -0.02 -6.48
CA ASN A 34 -4.06 -1.42 -6.51
C ASN A 34 -2.70 -1.58 -7.22
N GLY A 35 -2.50 -0.90 -8.35
CA GLY A 35 -1.25 -0.97 -9.11
C GLY A 35 -0.06 -0.36 -8.37
N VAL A 36 -0.24 0.83 -7.77
CA VAL A 36 0.83 1.52 -7.02
C VAL A 36 1.22 0.73 -5.77
N LEU A 37 0.24 0.36 -4.94
CA LEU A 37 0.53 -0.34 -3.69
C LEU A 37 1.01 -1.78 -3.94
N GLY A 38 0.48 -2.47 -4.95
CA GLY A 38 0.96 -3.77 -5.39
C GLY A 38 2.43 -3.74 -5.86
N SER A 39 2.81 -2.68 -6.57
CA SER A 39 4.20 -2.46 -6.99
C SER A 39 5.11 -2.14 -5.81
N LEU A 40 4.62 -1.39 -4.82
CA LEU A 40 5.35 -1.05 -3.60
C LEU A 40 5.73 -2.31 -2.82
N VAL A 41 4.79 -3.25 -2.63
CA VAL A 41 5.04 -4.49 -1.88
C VAL A 41 5.83 -5.53 -2.65
N SER A 42 5.78 -5.48 -3.98
CA SER A 42 6.58 -6.35 -4.86
C SER A 42 8.05 -5.90 -4.94
N ARG A 43 8.31 -4.61 -4.67
CA ARG A 43 9.66 -4.09 -4.50
C ARG A 43 10.17 -4.41 -3.10
N ASP A 44 11.49 -4.44 -2.96
CA ASP A 44 12.18 -4.76 -1.71
C ASP A 44 11.75 -3.80 -0.57
N ARG A 45 10.85 -4.29 0.29
CA ARG A 45 10.22 -3.53 1.39
C ARG A 45 11.28 -2.91 2.31
N ALA A 46 12.41 -3.59 2.50
CA ALA A 46 13.52 -3.11 3.31
C ALA A 46 14.16 -1.86 2.70
N LYS A 47 14.37 -1.83 1.37
CA LYS A 47 14.91 -0.66 0.67
C LYS A 47 13.98 0.54 0.75
N ILE A 48 12.67 0.32 0.67
CA ILE A 48 11.68 1.39 0.79
C ILE A 48 11.68 1.99 2.20
N ARG A 49 11.71 1.14 3.23
CA ARG A 49 11.80 1.60 4.63
C ARG A 49 13.07 2.42 4.87
N GLN A 50 14.20 1.99 4.32
CA GLN A 50 15.46 2.73 4.39
C GLN A 50 15.39 4.08 3.66
N ALA A 51 14.86 4.12 2.44
CA ALA A 51 14.75 5.34 1.65
C ALA A 51 13.82 6.40 2.27
N LEU A 52 12.86 5.96 3.09
CA LEU A 52 11.88 6.82 3.74
C LEU A 52 12.21 7.12 5.22
N ASN A 53 13.42 6.76 5.69
CA ASN A 53 13.84 6.92 7.09
C ASN A 53 12.81 6.40 8.10
N VAL A 54 12.18 5.26 7.81
CA VAL A 54 11.19 4.65 8.70
C VAL A 54 11.91 4.05 9.91
N PRO A 55 11.63 4.52 11.15
CA PRO A 55 12.21 3.92 12.35
C PRO A 55 11.81 2.45 12.47
N ALA A 56 12.69 1.65 13.10
CA ALA A 56 12.53 0.20 13.25
C ALA A 56 11.20 -0.15 13.93
#